data_AF-A0A2D6LKE8-F1
#
_entry.id   AF-A0A2D6LKE8-F1
#
_cell.length_a   1.000
_cell.length_b   1.000
_cell.length_c   1.000
_cell.angle_alpha   90.00
_cell.angle_beta   90.00
_cell.angle_gamma   90.00
#
_symmetry.space_group_name_H-M   'P 1'
#
loop_
_entity.id
_entity.type
_entity.pdbx_description
1 polymer ?
#
loop_
_entity_poly.entity_id
_entity_poly.type
_entity_poly.pdbx_seq_one_letter_code
_entity_poly.pdbx_strand_id
1 'polypeptide(L)'
;RARQSEIGNISRYEIQPGNGPFPHARVCGFPYPEVVASDEAGNPTVFGSCNASANAAGIGMAAETTVLRMHANYTYDRDAGSLAIVDDRLVVSNEREYTARLVVFLPARNDYWGFITALRRRWNMPVVTSPLYIPSIYPDSFDHMSDDQLRQYIDRSGVQSVITGTGIDLPDRPRERSILGLGLGREPVVQRRAGWRKLRDRLKRVTPNVRFMLKIHSYFNTPTLPDDHERYADAAMTTATGEKVRHGYYGHVFVPTLNNTFGRDWHAMLNRIADETGADGFYWDEFTRPGLPDDLDVSYNTWDGYTADLDDDGRIVRKAAHVPLITLPFRMAVVREQLDKGRTWCLGGEPRSAEEQILSANWWRECQNHPYYAFAGHLCQAQAYVSSGADLAFYRDVIACGALPCRTRVGVMSRFLEEAFPFTLESLGDGWLRGRNKLITTRSGMFTWSPDITQVRVLTFHGSGGEHETIAPVNDQGALQVDVPNGAIVMVKSLKREKQ
;
A
#
# COMPACT_ATOMS: atom_id res chain seq x y z
N ARG A 1 34.74 34.54 3.87
CA ARG A 1 34.01 33.25 3.75
C ARG A 1 32.54 33.58 3.63
N ALA A 2 31.93 33.39 2.46
CA ALA A 2 30.47 33.46 2.35
C ALA A 2 29.88 32.40 3.30
N ARG A 3 28.90 32.76 4.12
CA ARG A 3 28.21 31.77 4.97
C ARG A 3 27.59 30.76 4.02
N GLN A 4 28.04 29.50 4.11
CA GLN A 4 27.48 28.39 3.36
C GLN A 4 26.00 28.31 3.75
N SER A 5 25.08 28.58 2.83
CA SER A 5 23.64 28.78 3.13
C SER A 5 22.90 27.49 3.47
N GLU A 6 23.52 26.34 3.22
CA GLU A 6 22.97 25.00 3.39
C GLU A 6 24.06 24.04 3.89
N ILE A 7 23.65 23.06 4.68
CA ILE A 7 24.52 22.07 5.31
C ILE A 7 23.99 20.68 4.93
N GLY A 8 24.85 19.86 4.32
CA GLY A 8 24.57 18.43 4.17
C GLY A 8 24.79 17.71 5.50
N ASN A 9 23.91 16.77 5.81
CA ASN A 9 23.91 16.05 7.08
C ASN A 9 23.76 14.55 6.82
N ILE A 10 24.81 13.80 7.16
CA ILE A 10 24.75 12.35 7.24
C ILE A 10 24.47 11.99 8.70
N SER A 11 23.34 11.33 8.95
CA SER A 11 22.92 10.93 10.29
C SER A 11 22.67 9.44 10.38
N ARG A 12 23.10 8.84 11.49
CA ARG A 12 22.93 7.43 11.80
C ARG A 12 22.40 7.26 13.21
N TYR A 13 21.23 6.66 13.33
CA TYR A 13 20.60 6.33 14.60
C TYR A 13 20.72 4.83 14.80
N GLU A 14 21.44 4.41 15.84
CA GLU A 14 21.86 3.02 15.98
C GLU A 14 21.54 2.45 17.37
N ILE A 15 21.15 1.18 17.39
CA ILE A 15 21.01 0.37 18.60
C ILE A 15 21.92 -0.83 18.49
N GLN A 16 22.75 -1.01 19.53
CA GLN A 16 23.59 -2.18 19.73
C GLN A 16 23.24 -2.85 21.06
N PRO A 17 23.05 -4.18 21.08
CA PRO A 17 22.92 -4.95 22.30
C PRO A 17 24.31 -5.14 22.96
N GLY A 18 24.38 -5.01 24.28
CA GLY A 18 25.65 -5.18 25.01
C GLY A 18 26.22 -6.61 25.02
N ASN A 19 25.46 -7.61 24.57
CA ASN A 19 25.77 -9.04 24.72
C ASN A 19 25.88 -9.80 23.38
N GLY A 20 26.34 -9.14 22.31
CA GLY A 20 26.45 -9.74 20.98
C GLY A 20 25.16 -9.63 20.15
N PRO A 21 25.17 -10.12 18.90
CA PRO A 21 24.18 -9.74 17.88
C PRO A 21 22.75 -10.19 18.21
N PHE A 22 21.77 -9.49 17.63
CA PHE A 22 20.37 -9.87 17.72
C PHE A 22 20.12 -11.25 17.07
N PRO A 23 19.74 -12.30 17.81
CA PRO A 23 19.44 -13.62 17.23
C PRO A 23 18.24 -13.60 16.28
N HIS A 24 17.32 -12.65 16.48
CA HIS A 24 16.22 -12.38 15.59
C HIS A 24 16.17 -10.89 15.32
N ALA A 25 16.19 -10.52 14.05
CA ALA A 25 16.11 -9.13 13.60
C ALA A 25 15.08 -9.01 12.46
N ARG A 26 14.52 -7.81 12.33
CA ARG A 26 13.68 -7.41 11.21
C ARG A 26 14.08 -6.02 10.73
N VAL A 27 14.14 -5.86 9.41
CA VAL A 27 14.40 -4.60 8.71
C VAL A 27 13.19 -4.33 7.85
N CYS A 28 12.50 -3.20 8.05
CA CYS A 28 11.24 -2.87 7.39
C CYS A 28 10.17 -3.98 7.49
N GLY A 29 10.18 -4.69 8.63
CA GLY A 29 9.33 -5.84 8.89
C GLY A 29 9.80 -7.17 8.30
N PHE A 30 10.69 -7.14 7.31
CA PHE A 30 11.28 -8.33 6.71
C PHE A 30 12.20 -9.05 7.71
N PRO A 31 12.06 -10.37 7.94
CA PRO A 31 12.99 -11.11 8.77
C PRO A 31 14.43 -11.14 8.21
N TYR A 32 15.38 -11.27 9.14
CA TYR A 32 16.75 -11.72 8.88
C TYR A 32 16.80 -13.26 8.85
N PRO A 33 17.61 -13.90 7.99
CA PRO A 33 18.66 -13.35 7.11
C PRO A 33 18.22 -12.87 5.74
N GLU A 34 16.93 -12.89 5.44
CA GLU A 34 16.41 -12.61 4.10
C GLU A 34 16.66 -11.16 3.68
N VAL A 35 16.57 -10.21 4.62
CA VAL A 35 16.86 -8.79 4.38
C VAL A 35 17.75 -8.23 5.49
N VAL A 36 18.85 -7.60 5.08
CA VAL A 36 19.80 -6.90 5.97
C VAL A 36 19.80 -5.39 5.78
N ALA A 37 19.27 -4.90 4.66
CA ALA A 37 19.12 -3.48 4.35
C ALA A 37 17.88 -3.26 3.48
N SER A 38 17.16 -2.16 3.71
CA SER A 38 15.99 -1.77 2.91
C SER A 38 15.76 -0.27 3.05
N ASP A 39 15.15 0.35 2.05
CA ASP A 39 14.69 1.74 2.03
C ASP A 39 13.14 1.82 2.05
N GLU A 40 12.49 0.75 2.55
CA GLU A 40 11.04 0.62 2.45
C GLU A 40 10.31 1.54 3.44
N ALA A 41 10.08 2.78 3.00
CA ALA A 41 9.52 3.86 3.80
C ALA A 41 8.11 3.59 4.34
N GLY A 42 7.36 2.63 3.79
CA GLY A 42 6.05 2.27 4.34
C GLY A 42 6.06 1.24 5.46
N ASN A 43 7.21 0.63 5.72
CA ASN A 43 7.49 0.05 7.02
C ASN A 43 8.83 0.62 7.53
N PRO A 44 8.84 1.85 8.08
CA PRO A 44 10.07 2.54 8.42
C PRO A 44 10.63 2.09 9.77
N THR A 45 10.84 0.78 9.94
CA THR A 45 11.18 0.16 11.23
C THR A 45 12.41 -0.74 11.18
N VAL A 46 13.10 -0.82 12.32
CA VAL A 46 14.04 -1.91 12.64
C VAL A 46 13.66 -2.52 13.97
N PHE A 47 13.80 -3.83 14.12
CA PHE A 47 13.47 -4.55 15.35
C PHE A 47 14.46 -5.67 15.62
N GLY A 48 14.84 -5.87 16.89
CA GLY A 48 15.74 -6.92 17.33
C GLY A 48 15.30 -7.54 18.64
N SER A 49 15.55 -8.84 18.80
CA SER A 49 15.35 -9.53 20.06
C SER A 49 16.62 -9.58 20.89
N CYS A 50 16.59 -9.15 22.16
CA CYS A 50 17.80 -9.08 22.98
C CYS A 50 18.41 -10.46 23.30
N ASN A 51 17.66 -11.57 23.15
CA ASN A 51 18.19 -12.94 23.15
C ASN A 51 17.21 -13.91 22.46
N ALA A 52 17.58 -15.19 22.29
CA ALA A 52 16.79 -16.16 21.51
C ALA A 52 15.48 -16.63 22.20
N SER A 53 15.27 -16.28 23.48
CA SER A 53 14.06 -16.66 24.22
C SER A 53 12.87 -15.82 23.79
N ALA A 54 11.70 -16.45 23.63
CA ALA A 54 10.44 -15.74 23.43
C ALA A 54 10.10 -14.77 24.59
N ASN A 55 10.64 -15.05 25.79
CA ASN A 55 10.48 -14.20 26.97
C ASN A 55 11.53 -13.10 27.09
N ALA A 56 12.48 -13.01 26.14
CA ALA A 56 13.45 -11.92 26.10
C ALA A 56 12.77 -10.60 25.79
N ALA A 57 13.27 -9.49 26.30
CA ALA A 57 12.86 -8.18 25.80
C ALA A 57 13.21 -8.04 24.30
N GLY A 58 12.37 -7.34 23.56
CA GLY A 58 12.70 -6.84 22.24
C GLY A 58 13.07 -5.36 22.28
N ILE A 59 13.63 -4.86 21.19
CA ILE A 59 13.89 -3.45 20.98
C ILE A 59 13.57 -3.09 19.53
N GLY A 60 12.81 -2.02 19.32
CA GLY A 60 12.44 -1.55 17.98
C GLY A 60 12.61 -0.05 17.84
N MET A 61 13.00 0.40 16.65
CA MET A 61 12.98 1.81 16.27
C MET A 61 12.06 2.03 15.08
N ALA A 62 11.44 3.20 15.02
CA ALA A 62 10.74 3.66 13.83
C ALA A 62 11.00 5.14 13.54
N ALA A 63 11.19 5.49 12.27
CA ALA A 63 11.22 6.88 11.84
C ALA A 63 9.80 7.48 11.83
N GLU A 64 9.61 8.67 12.40
CA GLU A 64 8.31 9.33 12.50
C GLU A 64 8.18 10.55 11.58
N THR A 65 9.28 11.23 11.25
CA THR A 65 9.25 12.40 10.38
C THR A 65 9.35 12.02 8.91
N THR A 66 8.60 12.73 8.07
CA THR A 66 8.43 12.40 6.65
C THR A 66 9.74 12.35 5.86
N VAL A 67 10.62 13.34 6.03
CA VAL A 67 11.94 13.35 5.35
C VAL A 67 12.77 12.15 5.78
N LEU A 68 12.94 11.93 7.10
CA LEU A 68 13.65 10.76 7.62
C LEU A 68 13.06 9.44 7.11
N ARG A 69 11.74 9.27 7.11
CA ARG A 69 11.10 8.03 6.62
C ARG A 69 11.45 7.72 5.17
N MET A 70 11.39 8.75 4.32
CA MET A 70 11.56 8.64 2.87
C MET A 70 13.03 8.58 2.45
N HIS A 71 13.93 9.19 3.21
CA HIS A 71 15.37 9.16 2.91
C HIS A 71 16.05 7.92 3.48
N ALA A 72 15.58 7.43 4.63
CA ALA A 72 16.39 6.54 5.42
C ALA A 72 16.55 5.15 4.80
N ASN A 73 17.77 4.64 4.92
CA ASN A 73 18.09 3.23 4.82
C ASN A 73 18.00 2.59 6.21
N TYR A 74 17.26 1.50 6.30
CA TYR A 74 17.09 0.67 7.49
C TYR A 74 18.04 -0.52 7.36
N THR A 75 18.86 -0.80 8.38
CA THR A 75 19.92 -1.80 8.28
C THR A 75 20.03 -2.67 9.53
N TYR A 76 20.49 -3.91 9.33
CA TYR A 76 20.97 -4.81 10.36
C TYR A 76 22.35 -5.35 9.97
N ASP A 77 23.36 -5.01 10.76
CA ASP A 77 24.69 -5.59 10.68
C ASP A 77 24.83 -6.66 11.77
N ARG A 78 24.99 -7.93 11.37
CA ARG A 78 25.12 -9.05 12.29
C ARG A 78 26.49 -9.10 12.96
N ASP A 79 27.56 -8.66 12.30
CA ASP A 79 28.90 -8.75 12.86
C ASP A 79 29.10 -7.65 13.91
N ALA A 80 28.59 -6.45 13.63
CA ALA A 80 28.49 -5.37 14.61
C ALA A 80 27.36 -5.58 15.63
N GLY A 81 26.38 -6.44 15.32
CA GLY A 81 25.17 -6.63 16.11
C GLY A 81 24.25 -5.41 16.12
N SER A 82 24.34 -4.52 15.14
CA SER A 82 23.71 -3.20 15.16
C SER A 82 22.47 -3.11 14.26
N LEU A 83 21.40 -2.52 14.79
CA LEU A 83 20.25 -2.06 14.00
C LEU A 83 20.36 -0.55 13.79
N ALA A 84 20.19 -0.06 12.56
CA ALA A 84 20.31 1.37 12.29
C ALA A 84 19.26 1.92 11.31
N ILE A 85 18.95 3.21 11.49
CA ILE A 85 18.26 4.08 10.55
C ILE A 85 19.29 5.12 10.09
N VAL A 86 19.55 5.20 8.79
CA VAL A 86 20.62 6.03 8.20
C VAL A 86 20.03 6.98 7.18
N ASP A 87 20.21 8.29 7.36
CA ASP A 87 19.89 9.30 6.34
C ASP A 87 21.20 9.90 5.82
N ASP A 88 21.48 9.66 4.54
CA ASP A 88 22.69 10.07 3.83
C ASP A 88 22.40 11.11 2.72
N ARG A 89 21.19 11.69 2.72
CA ARG A 89 20.73 12.61 1.66
C ARG A 89 20.29 13.97 2.18
N LEU A 90 20.12 14.11 3.50
CA LEU A 90 19.54 15.29 4.11
C LEU A 90 20.40 16.55 3.90
N VAL A 91 19.73 17.60 3.45
CA VAL A 91 20.22 18.98 3.43
C VAL A 91 19.32 19.83 4.30
N VAL A 92 19.94 20.64 5.15
CA VAL A 92 19.24 21.65 5.95
C VAL A 92 19.72 23.04 5.53
N SER A 93 18.77 23.89 5.11
CA SER A 93 19.05 25.30 4.84
C SER A 93 19.23 26.06 6.14
N ASN A 94 20.12 27.05 6.17
CA ASN A 94 20.31 27.95 7.32
C ASN A 94 19.08 28.79 7.67
N GLU A 95 18.09 28.85 6.77
CA GLU A 95 16.83 29.56 6.99
C GLU A 95 15.72 28.64 7.51
N ARG A 96 16.01 27.34 7.68
CA ARG A 96 15.03 26.32 8.10
C ARG A 96 15.54 25.51 9.27
N GLU A 97 14.64 25.19 10.18
CA GLU A 97 14.87 24.19 11.21
C GLU A 97 14.31 22.85 10.74
N TYR A 98 15.08 21.77 10.87
CA TYR A 98 14.62 20.42 10.64
C TYR A 98 14.76 19.61 11.93
N THR A 99 13.66 19.02 12.40
CA THR A 99 13.67 18.08 13.52
C THR A 99 13.43 16.68 12.98
N ALA A 100 14.42 15.80 13.09
CA ALA A 100 14.21 14.37 12.90
C ALA A 100 13.53 13.78 14.15
N ARG A 101 12.45 13.00 13.98
CA ARG A 101 11.84 12.26 15.09
C ARG A 101 11.87 10.78 14.81
N LEU A 102 12.31 10.04 15.82
CA LEU A 102 12.24 8.60 15.87
C LEU A 102 11.61 8.19 17.20
N VAL A 103 11.05 6.99 17.23
CA VAL A 103 10.53 6.38 18.45
C VAL A 103 11.26 5.08 18.71
N VAL A 104 11.62 4.83 19.96
CA VAL A 104 12.17 3.56 20.43
C VAL A 104 11.13 2.87 21.30
N PHE A 105 10.86 1.61 21.01
CA PHE A 105 9.98 0.75 21.78
C PHE A 105 10.77 -0.38 22.43
N LEU A 106 10.46 -0.66 23.69
CA LEU A 106 11.05 -1.72 24.51
C LEU A 106 9.97 -2.72 24.92
N PRO A 107 9.45 -3.57 24.02
CA PRO A 107 8.51 -4.59 24.41
C PRO A 107 9.15 -5.56 25.41
N ALA A 108 8.40 -5.90 26.46
CA ALA A 108 8.86 -6.81 27.52
C ALA A 108 9.12 -8.25 27.02
N ARG A 109 8.74 -8.55 25.78
CA ARG A 109 8.90 -9.84 25.11
C ARG A 109 9.44 -9.64 23.69
N ASN A 110 9.90 -10.72 23.08
CA ASN A 110 10.35 -10.76 21.70
C ASN A 110 9.11 -10.74 20.79
N ASP A 111 8.49 -9.57 20.71
CA ASP A 111 7.18 -9.40 20.12
C ASP A 111 7.17 -8.26 19.10
N TYR A 112 7.67 -8.56 17.91
CA TYR A 112 7.60 -7.66 16.76
C TYR A 112 6.15 -7.22 16.46
N TRP A 113 5.18 -8.12 16.61
CA TRP A 113 3.78 -7.85 16.30
C TRP A 113 3.14 -6.92 17.33
N GLY A 114 3.50 -7.07 18.60
CA GLY A 114 3.19 -6.12 19.67
C GLY A 114 3.81 -4.75 19.41
N PHE A 115 5.07 -4.70 18.95
CA PHE A 115 5.73 -3.47 18.52
C PHE A 115 4.98 -2.77 17.37
N ILE A 116 4.64 -3.49 16.30
CA ILE A 116 3.84 -2.95 15.19
C ILE A 116 2.47 -2.47 15.68
N THR A 117 1.78 -3.26 16.50
CA THR A 117 0.47 -2.87 17.05
C THR A 117 0.58 -1.60 17.89
N ALA A 118 1.64 -1.44 18.69
CA ALA A 118 1.90 -0.25 19.47
C ALA A 118 2.17 0.98 18.58
N LEU A 119 2.93 0.82 17.49
CA LEU A 119 3.15 1.87 16.49
C LEU A 119 1.85 2.31 15.82
N ARG A 120 1.03 1.36 15.37
CA ARG A 120 -0.28 1.64 14.74
C ARG A 120 -1.18 2.49 15.64
N ARG A 121 -1.18 2.19 16.95
CA ARG A 121 -1.91 2.97 17.97
C ARG A 121 -1.30 4.35 18.19
N ARG A 122 0.03 4.42 18.32
CA ARG A 122 0.76 5.67 18.50
C ARG A 122 0.54 6.65 17.34
N TRP A 123 0.54 6.15 16.10
CA TRP A 123 0.29 6.96 14.91
C TRP A 123 -1.18 7.26 14.66
N ASN A 124 -2.08 6.79 15.55
CA ASN A 124 -3.52 6.97 15.45
C ASN A 124 -4.03 6.61 14.05
N MET A 125 -3.61 5.45 13.54
CA MET A 125 -3.94 5.04 12.18
C MET A 125 -5.45 4.96 11.98
N PRO A 126 -5.98 5.44 10.85
CA PRO A 126 -7.41 5.47 10.59
C PRO A 126 -7.96 4.06 10.49
N VAL A 127 -9.13 3.85 11.11
CA VAL A 127 -9.87 2.59 11.02
C VAL A 127 -10.65 2.57 9.71
N VAL A 128 -10.12 1.86 8.71
CA VAL A 128 -10.71 1.74 7.37
C VAL A 128 -11.27 0.33 7.17
N THR A 129 -12.49 0.25 6.65
CA THR A 129 -13.10 -1.02 6.24
C THR A 129 -12.80 -1.26 4.77
N SER A 130 -12.06 -2.32 4.50
CA SER A 130 -11.61 -2.69 3.18
C SER A 130 -12.65 -3.53 2.45
N PRO A 131 -13.05 -3.13 1.23
CA PRO A 131 -13.96 -3.92 0.40
C PRO A 131 -13.23 -5.01 -0.40
N LEU A 132 -13.99 -5.97 -0.94
CA LEU A 132 -13.49 -6.83 -2.01
C LEU A 132 -13.57 -6.11 -3.37
N TYR A 133 -12.46 -6.14 -4.10
CA TYR A 133 -12.28 -5.47 -5.38
C TYR A 133 -12.22 -6.45 -6.56
N ILE A 134 -12.87 -6.09 -7.66
CA ILE A 134 -12.51 -6.58 -9.01
C ILE A 134 -11.72 -5.48 -9.71
N PRO A 135 -10.38 -5.56 -9.79
CA PRO A 135 -9.58 -4.56 -10.46
C PRO A 135 -9.47 -4.81 -11.96
N SER A 136 -9.10 -3.74 -12.66
CA SER A 136 -8.66 -3.75 -14.06
C SER A 136 -9.67 -4.30 -15.06
N ILE A 137 -10.96 -3.97 -14.90
CA ILE A 137 -12.00 -4.40 -15.84
C ILE A 137 -12.19 -3.44 -17.03
N TYR A 138 -12.44 -3.97 -18.20
CA TYR A 138 -12.82 -3.17 -19.37
C TYR A 138 -14.31 -2.78 -19.33
N PRO A 139 -14.70 -1.67 -19.98
CA PRO A 139 -16.10 -1.21 -20.02
C PRO A 139 -17.13 -2.28 -20.42
N ASP A 140 -16.72 -3.23 -21.25
CA ASP A 140 -17.48 -4.33 -21.84
C ASP A 140 -17.32 -5.66 -21.08
N SER A 141 -16.58 -5.69 -19.97
CA SER A 141 -16.28 -6.94 -19.24
C SER A 141 -17.52 -7.70 -18.74
N PHE A 142 -18.67 -7.04 -18.62
CA PHE A 142 -19.94 -7.67 -18.25
C PHE A 142 -20.95 -7.74 -19.39
N ASP A 143 -20.61 -7.33 -20.62
CA ASP A 143 -21.58 -7.26 -21.73
C ASP A 143 -22.09 -8.66 -22.14
N HIS A 144 -21.34 -9.72 -21.82
CA HIS A 144 -21.75 -11.11 -22.02
C HIS A 144 -22.75 -11.64 -20.97
N MET A 145 -22.96 -10.92 -19.86
CA MET A 145 -23.93 -11.29 -18.82
C MET A 145 -25.24 -10.52 -19.05
N SER A 146 -26.39 -11.15 -18.81
CA SER A 146 -27.66 -10.43 -18.61
C SER A 146 -27.65 -9.63 -17.30
N ASP A 147 -28.60 -8.72 -17.11
CA ASP A 147 -28.71 -7.96 -15.86
C ASP A 147 -28.97 -8.88 -14.64
N ASP A 148 -29.74 -9.97 -14.81
CA ASP A 148 -29.95 -10.94 -13.73
C ASP A 148 -28.71 -11.78 -13.43
N GLN A 149 -27.95 -12.18 -14.47
CA GLN A 149 -26.67 -12.87 -14.30
C GLN A 149 -25.65 -11.98 -13.60
N LEU A 150 -25.57 -10.70 -13.98
CA LEU A 150 -24.69 -9.73 -13.32
C LEU A 150 -25.05 -9.55 -11.85
N ARG A 151 -26.34 -9.41 -11.53
CA ARG A 151 -26.81 -9.30 -10.14
C ARG A 151 -26.41 -10.54 -9.34
N GLN A 152 -26.75 -11.72 -9.86
CA GLN A 152 -26.43 -12.98 -9.20
C GLN A 152 -24.92 -13.18 -9.01
N TYR A 153 -24.12 -12.78 -10.00
CA TYR A 153 -22.66 -12.83 -9.92
C TYR A 153 -22.14 -11.93 -8.80
N ILE A 154 -22.55 -10.66 -8.77
CA ILE A 154 -22.11 -9.72 -7.75
C ILE A 154 -22.54 -10.18 -6.34
N ASP A 155 -23.80 -10.57 -6.18
CA ASP A 155 -24.35 -11.01 -4.90
C ASP A 155 -23.62 -12.25 -4.36
N ARG A 156 -23.30 -13.21 -5.22
CA ARG A 156 -22.53 -14.41 -4.85
C ARG A 156 -21.09 -14.09 -4.54
N SER A 157 -20.45 -13.27 -5.37
CA SER A 157 -19.03 -12.92 -5.25
C SER A 157 -18.70 -12.03 -4.05
N GLY A 158 -19.70 -11.41 -3.42
CA GLY A 158 -19.50 -10.45 -2.34
C GLY A 158 -18.70 -9.20 -2.75
N VAL A 159 -18.54 -8.95 -4.05
CA VAL A 159 -17.79 -7.82 -4.57
C VAL A 159 -18.47 -6.52 -4.20
N GLN A 160 -17.69 -5.58 -3.68
CA GLN A 160 -18.18 -4.29 -3.19
C GLN A 160 -17.65 -3.12 -4.03
N SER A 161 -16.61 -3.35 -4.83
CA SER A 161 -16.01 -2.32 -5.67
C SER A 161 -15.48 -2.91 -6.96
N VAL A 162 -15.78 -2.25 -8.06
CA VAL A 162 -15.34 -2.58 -9.40
C VAL A 162 -14.47 -1.45 -9.90
N ILE A 163 -13.24 -1.77 -10.28
CA ILE A 163 -12.26 -0.78 -10.71
C ILE A 163 -11.97 -0.99 -12.19
N THR A 164 -12.08 0.09 -12.97
CA THR A 164 -11.77 0.03 -14.39
C THR A 164 -10.30 -0.28 -14.63
N GLY A 165 -10.03 -0.97 -15.73
CA GLY A 165 -8.70 -1.08 -16.32
C GLY A 165 -8.37 0.19 -17.08
N THR A 166 -7.09 0.46 -17.12
CA THR A 166 -6.48 1.56 -17.88
C THR A 166 -5.98 1.10 -19.24
N GLY A 167 -6.09 -0.18 -19.62
CA GLY A 167 -5.62 -0.65 -20.92
C GLY A 167 -6.42 -0.05 -22.08
N ILE A 168 -5.75 0.56 -23.04
CA ILE A 168 -6.28 0.84 -24.38
C ILE A 168 -5.45 0.09 -25.42
N ASP A 169 -6.13 -0.49 -26.42
CA ASP A 169 -5.48 -0.99 -27.61
C ASP A 169 -5.09 0.22 -28.45
N LEU A 170 -3.78 0.45 -28.62
CA LEU A 170 -3.28 1.48 -29.52
C LEU A 170 -3.25 0.88 -30.94
N PRO A 171 -3.77 1.59 -31.98
CA PRO A 171 -3.85 1.08 -33.35
C PRO A 171 -2.51 0.55 -33.88
N ASP A 172 -1.41 1.22 -33.53
CA ASP A 172 -0.07 0.91 -34.01
C ASP A 172 0.70 -0.06 -33.09
N ARG A 173 0.12 -0.41 -31.93
CA ARG A 173 0.72 -1.34 -30.95
C ARG A 173 -0.32 -2.30 -30.35
N PRO A 174 -0.92 -3.18 -31.17
CA PRO A 174 -2.06 -4.02 -30.77
C PRO A 174 -1.73 -5.09 -29.70
N ARG A 175 -0.45 -5.29 -29.34
CA ARG A 175 -0.03 -6.20 -28.24
C ARG A 175 0.48 -5.47 -26.99
N GLU A 176 0.77 -4.18 -27.09
CA GLU A 176 1.12 -3.35 -25.94
C GLU A 176 -0.15 -2.63 -25.49
N ARG A 177 -0.91 -3.27 -24.60
CA ARG A 177 -1.99 -2.57 -23.87
C ARG A 177 -1.32 -1.47 -23.05
N SER A 178 -1.31 -0.24 -23.57
CA SER A 178 -0.81 0.89 -22.80
C SER A 178 -1.78 1.15 -21.66
N ILE A 179 -1.29 1.01 -20.42
CA ILE A 179 -2.04 1.41 -19.23
C ILE A 179 -2.10 2.95 -19.29
N LEU A 180 -3.31 3.48 -19.45
CA LEU A 180 -3.65 4.89 -19.27
C LEU A 180 -3.02 5.45 -17.98
N GLY A 181 -2.20 6.49 -18.11
CA GLY A 181 -2.34 7.67 -17.25
C GLY A 181 -3.68 8.37 -17.51
N LEU A 182 -4.02 9.46 -16.81
CA LEU A 182 -5.30 10.18 -17.03
C LEU A 182 -5.51 10.71 -18.46
N GLY A 183 -4.46 10.65 -19.30
CA GLY A 183 -4.53 10.84 -20.74
C GLY A 183 -5.02 12.20 -21.17
N LEU A 184 -4.93 13.21 -20.28
CA LEU A 184 -5.19 14.64 -20.44
C LEU A 184 -6.12 15.05 -21.61
N GLY A 185 -7.24 14.34 -21.79
CA GLY A 185 -8.25 14.64 -22.81
C GLY A 185 -7.95 14.14 -24.23
N ARG A 186 -7.08 13.16 -24.40
CA ARG A 186 -6.65 12.61 -25.70
C ARG A 186 -7.53 11.46 -26.15
N GLU A 187 -7.67 11.28 -27.46
CA GLU A 187 -8.12 9.99 -27.98
C GLU A 187 -6.99 8.95 -27.85
N PRO A 188 -7.29 7.68 -27.52
CA PRO A 188 -8.62 7.04 -27.40
C PRO A 188 -9.24 7.09 -25.99
N VAL A 189 -8.67 7.87 -25.07
CA VAL A 189 -9.15 7.99 -23.67
C VAL A 189 -10.53 8.62 -23.62
N VAL A 190 -10.79 9.63 -24.45
CA VAL A 190 -12.09 10.29 -24.56
C VAL A 190 -13.17 9.29 -25.02
N GLN A 191 -12.90 8.46 -26.04
CA GLN A 191 -13.80 7.38 -26.46
C GLN A 191 -14.15 6.40 -25.33
N ARG A 192 -13.20 6.06 -24.44
CA ARG A 192 -13.45 5.12 -23.34
C ARG A 192 -14.41 5.65 -22.27
N ARG A 193 -14.55 6.97 -22.13
CA ARG A 193 -15.44 7.59 -21.12
C ARG A 193 -16.90 7.22 -21.31
N ALA A 194 -17.36 7.11 -22.55
CA ALA A 194 -18.72 6.67 -22.86
C ALA A 194 -18.96 5.23 -22.39
N GLY A 195 -17.99 4.34 -22.61
CA GLY A 195 -18.02 2.98 -22.10
C GLY A 195 -18.04 2.92 -20.56
N TRP A 196 -17.19 3.72 -19.89
CA TRP A 196 -17.21 3.83 -18.43
C TRP A 196 -18.55 4.30 -17.89
N ARG A 197 -19.18 5.29 -18.53
CA ARG A 197 -20.52 5.76 -18.15
C ARG A 197 -21.57 4.67 -18.35
N LYS A 198 -21.57 3.99 -19.49
CA LYS A 198 -22.48 2.84 -19.76
C LYS A 198 -22.35 1.78 -18.68
N LEU A 199 -21.11 1.39 -18.34
CA LEU A 199 -20.82 0.41 -17.30
C LEU A 199 -21.31 0.90 -15.92
N ARG A 200 -20.98 2.15 -15.54
CA ARG A 200 -21.43 2.76 -14.28
C ARG A 200 -22.95 2.76 -14.19
N ASP A 201 -23.66 3.22 -15.22
CA ASP A 201 -25.12 3.30 -15.22
C ASP A 201 -25.76 1.92 -15.10
N ARG A 202 -25.17 0.92 -15.75
CA ARG A 202 -25.59 -0.48 -15.61
C ARG A 202 -25.38 -0.98 -14.18
N LEU A 203 -24.20 -0.76 -13.58
CA LEU A 203 -23.94 -1.15 -12.19
C LEU A 203 -24.89 -0.45 -11.21
N LYS A 204 -25.15 0.85 -11.37
CA LYS A 204 -26.11 1.58 -10.51
C LYS A 204 -27.54 1.06 -10.65
N ARG A 205 -27.95 0.63 -11.84
CA ARG A 205 -29.29 0.05 -12.07
C ARG A 205 -29.42 -1.37 -11.52
N VAL A 206 -28.41 -2.22 -11.71
CA VAL A 206 -28.50 -3.67 -11.45
C VAL A 206 -28.02 -4.02 -10.04
N THR A 207 -26.96 -3.38 -9.57
CA THR A 207 -26.25 -3.63 -8.30
C THR A 207 -25.87 -2.31 -7.62
N PRO A 208 -26.84 -1.51 -7.14
CA PRO A 208 -26.61 -0.12 -6.70
C PRO A 208 -25.60 0.05 -5.55
N ASN A 209 -25.34 -1.03 -4.79
CA ASN A 209 -24.41 -1.04 -3.66
C ASN A 209 -22.94 -1.22 -4.06
N VAL A 210 -22.66 -1.60 -5.31
CA VAL A 210 -21.29 -1.73 -5.82
C VAL A 210 -20.74 -0.35 -6.20
N ARG A 211 -19.54 -0.04 -5.73
CA ARG A 211 -18.83 1.18 -6.13
C ARG A 211 -18.19 1.00 -7.50
N PHE A 212 -18.36 2.00 -8.36
CA PHE A 212 -17.66 2.12 -9.62
C PHE A 212 -16.45 3.06 -9.45
N MET A 213 -15.24 2.51 -9.62
CA MET A 213 -13.99 3.23 -9.41
C MET A 213 -13.18 3.32 -10.69
N LEU A 214 -12.46 4.43 -10.88
CA LEU A 214 -11.55 4.61 -12.02
C LEU A 214 -10.11 4.36 -11.62
N LYS A 215 -9.39 3.52 -12.37
CA LYS A 215 -7.93 3.43 -12.21
C LYS A 215 -7.26 4.63 -12.88
N ILE A 216 -6.28 5.22 -12.19
CA ILE A 216 -5.52 6.40 -12.63
C ILE A 216 -4.02 6.23 -12.33
N HIS A 217 -3.20 7.04 -13.00
CA HIS A 217 -1.77 7.17 -12.75
C HIS A 217 -1.34 8.63 -12.88
N SER A 218 -0.39 9.08 -12.04
CA SER A 218 0.02 10.49 -11.96
C SER A 218 1.38 10.84 -12.48
N TYR A 219 2.24 9.87 -12.78
CA TYR A 219 3.58 10.16 -13.32
C TYR A 219 3.68 10.02 -14.83
N PHE A 220 2.59 9.63 -15.49
CA PHE A 220 2.56 9.33 -16.93
C PHE A 220 1.40 10.03 -17.60
N ASN A 221 1.62 10.47 -18.84
CA ASN A 221 0.59 10.95 -19.73
C ASN A 221 0.46 10.00 -20.92
N THR A 222 -0.50 9.09 -20.87
CA THR A 222 -0.65 8.02 -21.88
C THR A 222 -2.00 8.18 -22.61
N PRO A 223 -2.03 8.15 -23.96
CA PRO A 223 -0.88 7.99 -24.86
C PRO A 223 0.05 9.20 -24.84
N THR A 224 1.36 8.92 -24.80
CA THR A 224 2.42 9.93 -24.79
C THR A 224 2.64 10.46 -26.19
N LEU A 225 2.65 11.78 -26.34
CA LEU A 225 2.97 12.46 -27.59
C LEU A 225 4.44 12.90 -27.59
N PRO A 226 5.08 13.01 -28.77
CA PRO A 226 6.47 13.45 -28.86
C PRO A 226 6.72 14.80 -28.19
N ASP A 227 5.77 15.74 -28.23
CA ASP A 227 5.89 17.10 -27.68
C ASP A 227 5.53 17.22 -26.19
N ASP A 228 5.10 16.13 -25.54
CA ASP A 228 4.75 16.15 -24.11
C ASP A 228 5.89 16.66 -23.23
N HIS A 229 7.12 16.32 -23.58
CA HIS A 229 8.30 16.73 -22.82
C HIS A 229 8.68 18.20 -23.02
N GLU A 230 8.11 18.87 -24.01
CA GLU A 230 8.25 20.31 -24.24
C GLU A 230 7.15 21.04 -23.48
N ARG A 231 5.89 20.61 -23.64
CA ARG A 231 4.74 21.17 -22.92
C ARG A 231 4.88 21.06 -21.40
N TYR A 232 5.37 19.92 -20.92
CA TYR A 232 5.53 19.62 -19.51
C TYR A 232 7.00 19.60 -19.07
N ALA A 233 7.82 20.45 -19.69
CA ALA A 233 9.25 20.55 -19.37
C ALA A 233 9.52 20.89 -17.89
N ASP A 234 8.62 21.64 -17.24
CA ASP A 234 8.67 22.01 -15.83
C ASP A 234 8.31 20.86 -14.86
N ALA A 235 7.89 19.72 -15.39
CA ALA A 235 7.56 18.51 -14.64
C ALA A 235 8.36 17.28 -15.09
N ALA A 236 9.11 17.35 -16.19
CA ALA A 236 9.84 16.20 -16.72
C ALA A 236 10.88 15.69 -15.71
N MET A 237 10.87 14.40 -15.39
CA MET A 237 11.90 13.81 -14.53
C MET A 237 13.24 13.75 -15.27
N THR A 238 14.35 14.07 -14.60
CA THR A 238 15.70 14.02 -15.21
C THR A 238 16.70 13.23 -14.39
N THR A 239 17.58 12.50 -15.07
CA THR A 239 18.76 11.87 -14.49
C THR A 239 19.79 12.91 -14.04
N ALA A 240 20.84 12.44 -13.37
CA ALA A 240 21.96 13.26 -12.95
C ALA A 240 22.70 13.91 -14.15
N THR A 241 22.65 13.33 -15.35
CA THR A 241 23.25 13.91 -16.57
C THR A 241 22.34 14.92 -17.26
N GLY A 242 21.12 15.13 -16.76
CA GLY A 242 20.11 16.01 -17.36
C GLY A 242 19.26 15.33 -18.43
N GLU A 243 19.44 14.02 -18.65
CA GLU A 243 18.62 13.26 -19.60
C GLU A 243 17.21 13.06 -19.06
N LYS A 244 16.21 13.16 -19.92
CA LYS A 244 14.80 12.98 -19.54
C LYS A 244 14.51 11.49 -19.34
N VAL A 245 13.97 11.15 -18.17
CA VAL A 245 13.63 9.78 -17.83
C VAL A 245 12.43 9.30 -18.65
N ARG A 246 12.50 8.05 -19.11
CA ARG A 246 11.42 7.36 -19.81
C ARG A 246 11.17 6.00 -19.19
N HIS A 247 9.91 5.66 -18.99
CA HIS A 247 9.47 4.32 -18.63
C HIS A 247 9.23 3.49 -19.88
N GLY A 248 9.70 2.23 -19.90
CA GLY A 248 9.64 1.37 -21.08
C GLY A 248 8.22 1.16 -21.62
N TYR A 249 7.23 1.10 -20.73
CA TYR A 249 5.81 0.92 -21.10
C TYR A 249 5.01 2.21 -21.24
N TYR A 250 5.40 3.29 -20.53
CA TYR A 250 4.54 4.47 -20.35
C TYR A 250 5.06 5.71 -21.06
N GLY A 251 6.29 5.70 -21.59
CA GLY A 251 6.89 6.84 -22.23
C GLY A 251 7.48 7.83 -21.23
N HIS A 252 7.17 9.11 -21.37
CA HIS A 252 7.76 10.17 -20.55
C HIS A 252 7.29 10.12 -19.09
N VAL A 253 8.24 10.33 -18.17
CA VAL A 253 7.95 10.40 -16.73
C VAL A 253 7.88 11.85 -16.27
N PHE A 254 6.82 12.19 -15.55
CA PHE A 254 6.57 13.52 -15.00
C PHE A 254 6.42 13.47 -13.49
N VAL A 255 6.91 14.50 -12.80
CA VAL A 255 6.84 14.69 -11.35
C VAL A 255 5.78 15.76 -11.07
N PRO A 256 4.52 15.39 -10.83
CA PRO A 256 3.45 16.37 -10.64
C PRO A 256 3.61 17.12 -9.31
N THR A 257 3.50 18.45 -9.36
CA THR A 257 3.45 19.30 -8.17
C THR A 257 2.25 20.23 -8.25
N LEU A 258 1.90 20.90 -7.15
CA LEU A 258 0.84 21.92 -7.16
C LEU A 258 1.17 23.11 -8.08
N ASN A 259 2.45 23.34 -8.36
CA ASN A 259 2.94 24.54 -9.00
C ASN A 259 3.35 24.35 -10.46
N ASN A 260 3.54 23.12 -10.92
CA ASN A 260 3.92 22.86 -12.30
C ASN A 260 2.71 22.61 -13.22
N THR A 261 2.96 22.77 -14.51
CA THR A 261 1.95 22.73 -15.56
C THR A 261 1.29 21.37 -15.65
N PHE A 262 2.08 20.30 -15.56
CA PHE A 262 1.57 18.94 -15.60
C PHE A 262 0.64 18.61 -14.42
N GLY A 263 1.02 18.95 -13.19
CA GLY A 263 0.20 18.69 -12.01
C GLY A 263 -1.14 19.42 -12.05
N ARG A 264 -1.16 20.69 -12.49
CA ARG A 264 -2.41 21.45 -12.68
C ARG A 264 -3.32 20.83 -13.74
N ASP A 265 -2.77 20.53 -14.91
CA ASP A 265 -3.54 19.93 -16.03
C ASP A 265 -4.10 18.56 -15.62
N TRP A 266 -3.28 17.74 -14.95
CA TRP A 266 -3.67 16.44 -14.42
C TRP A 266 -4.80 16.53 -13.42
N HIS A 267 -4.69 17.46 -12.47
CA HIS A 267 -5.71 17.62 -11.43
C HIS A 267 -7.05 18.10 -12.02
N ALA A 268 -7.01 19.06 -12.94
CA ALA A 268 -8.21 19.50 -13.66
C ALA A 268 -8.84 18.35 -14.46
N MET A 269 -8.03 17.50 -15.10
CA MET A 269 -8.53 16.35 -15.86
C MET A 269 -9.14 15.29 -14.96
N LEU A 270 -8.55 14.97 -13.81
CA LEU A 270 -9.11 14.03 -12.84
C LEU A 270 -10.53 14.46 -12.45
N ASN A 271 -10.70 15.72 -12.06
CA ASN A 271 -11.98 16.28 -11.68
C ASN A 271 -13.00 16.18 -12.82
N ARG A 272 -12.61 16.58 -14.03
CA ARG A 272 -13.47 16.49 -15.20
C ARG A 272 -13.93 15.07 -15.49
N ILE A 273 -13.02 14.09 -15.48
CA ILE A 273 -13.36 12.68 -15.74
C ILE A 273 -14.25 12.12 -14.64
N ALA A 274 -14.00 12.48 -13.38
CA ALA A 274 -14.84 12.08 -12.26
C ALA A 274 -16.29 12.51 -12.46
N ASP A 275 -16.50 13.77 -12.85
CA ASP A 275 -17.81 14.37 -13.05
C ASP A 275 -18.49 13.80 -14.31
N GLU A 276 -17.76 13.64 -15.42
CA GLU A 276 -18.28 13.09 -16.68
C GLU A 276 -18.71 11.61 -16.57
N THR A 277 -18.01 10.83 -15.75
CA THR A 277 -18.28 9.40 -15.58
C THR A 277 -19.22 9.11 -14.41
N GLY A 278 -19.26 9.97 -13.39
CA GLY A 278 -19.97 9.73 -12.15
C GLY A 278 -19.29 8.66 -11.29
N ALA A 279 -17.96 8.68 -11.21
CA ALA A 279 -17.19 7.71 -10.43
C ALA A 279 -17.40 7.88 -8.92
N ASP A 280 -17.56 6.76 -8.20
CA ASP A 280 -17.65 6.71 -6.73
C ASP A 280 -16.27 6.81 -6.05
N GLY A 281 -15.19 6.73 -6.83
CA GLY A 281 -13.83 6.71 -6.32
C GLY A 281 -12.78 6.38 -7.37
N PHE A 282 -11.55 6.23 -6.89
CA PHE A 282 -10.40 5.99 -7.75
C PHE A 282 -9.47 4.93 -7.17
N TYR A 283 -8.84 4.15 -8.05
CA TYR A 283 -7.61 3.43 -7.75
C TYR A 283 -6.44 4.23 -8.32
N TRP A 284 -5.60 4.79 -7.46
CA TRP A 284 -4.36 5.42 -7.89
C TRP A 284 -3.23 4.39 -7.86
N ASP A 285 -2.78 4.00 -9.04
CA ASP A 285 -1.69 3.05 -9.18
C ASP A 285 -0.33 3.72 -8.96
N GLU A 286 0.61 3.00 -8.37
CA GLU A 286 1.96 3.51 -8.06
C GLU A 286 1.90 4.90 -7.38
N PHE A 287 1.10 5.03 -6.31
CA PHE A 287 0.73 6.33 -5.74
C PHE A 287 1.94 7.18 -5.34
N THR A 288 2.96 6.58 -4.72
CA THR A 288 4.10 7.27 -4.13
C THR A 288 5.27 7.51 -5.07
N ARG A 289 5.41 6.74 -6.15
CA ARG A 289 6.58 6.76 -7.03
C ARG A 289 6.27 6.19 -8.41
N PRO A 290 6.99 6.54 -9.49
CA PRO A 290 6.66 6.19 -10.88
C PRO A 290 7.02 4.75 -11.32
N GLY A 291 7.09 3.77 -10.40
CA GLY A 291 7.32 2.36 -10.76
C GLY A 291 8.58 2.08 -11.60
N LEU A 292 9.60 2.94 -11.47
CA LEU A 292 10.88 2.78 -12.18
C LEU A 292 11.75 1.72 -11.48
N PRO A 293 12.78 1.18 -12.18
CA PRO A 293 13.80 0.35 -11.54
C PRO A 293 14.39 1.02 -10.29
N ASP A 294 14.88 0.18 -9.37
CA ASP A 294 15.06 0.48 -7.92
C ASP A 294 16.05 1.60 -7.54
N ASP A 295 16.54 2.41 -8.48
CA ASP A 295 17.47 3.52 -8.26
C ASP A 295 16.98 4.89 -8.79
N LEU A 296 15.81 4.93 -9.44
CA LEU A 296 15.29 6.14 -10.10
C LEU A 296 14.11 6.78 -9.34
N ASP A 297 14.29 7.06 -8.05
CA ASP A 297 13.33 7.82 -7.22
C ASP A 297 13.74 9.29 -7.00
N VAL A 298 14.69 9.79 -7.79
CA VAL A 298 15.27 11.13 -7.67
C VAL A 298 15.28 11.86 -9.01
N SER A 299 14.91 13.15 -9.01
CA SER A 299 15.00 14.04 -10.18
C SER A 299 15.98 15.19 -9.94
N TYR A 300 16.78 15.55 -10.94
CA TYR A 300 17.83 16.57 -10.82
C TYR A 300 17.50 17.94 -11.45
N ASN A 301 16.34 18.09 -12.08
CA ASN A 301 15.89 19.37 -12.64
C ASN A 301 15.14 20.26 -11.65
N THR A 302 14.93 19.79 -10.43
CA THR A 302 14.22 20.51 -9.37
C THR A 302 14.81 20.11 -8.01
N TRP A 303 14.52 20.90 -6.99
CA TRP A 303 14.99 20.66 -5.62
C TRP A 303 13.81 20.70 -4.66
N ASP A 304 13.69 19.67 -3.82
CA ASP A 304 12.62 19.56 -2.82
C ASP A 304 12.92 20.33 -1.53
N GLY A 305 14.14 20.87 -1.40
CA GLY A 305 14.61 21.61 -0.23
C GLY A 305 15.32 20.76 0.82
N TYR A 306 15.40 19.44 0.64
CA TYR A 306 15.93 18.49 1.62
C TYR A 306 16.90 17.46 1.04
N THR A 307 16.89 17.22 -0.27
CA THR A 307 17.63 16.11 -0.88
C THR A 307 18.85 16.60 -1.64
N ALA A 308 19.98 15.94 -1.43
CA ALA A 308 21.16 16.06 -2.26
C ALA A 308 21.98 14.76 -2.28
N ASP A 309 22.79 14.61 -3.33
CA ASP A 309 23.95 13.74 -3.32
C ASP A 309 25.00 14.37 -2.39
N LEU A 310 25.42 13.63 -1.38
CA LEU A 310 26.46 14.03 -0.44
C LEU A 310 27.74 13.23 -0.69
N ASP A 311 28.91 13.84 -0.51
CA ASP A 311 30.17 13.10 -0.39
C ASP A 311 30.32 12.49 1.03
N ASP A 312 31.37 11.69 1.24
CA ASP A 312 31.63 11.03 2.53
C ASP A 312 31.82 12.02 3.71
N ASP A 313 32.17 13.28 3.42
CA ASP A 313 32.30 14.35 4.41
C ASP A 313 30.99 15.14 4.62
N GLY A 314 29.90 14.72 3.97
CA GLY A 314 28.61 15.41 4.01
C GLY A 314 28.55 16.69 3.18
N ARG A 315 29.50 16.93 2.27
CA ARG A 315 29.44 18.08 1.36
C ARG A 315 28.43 17.81 0.25
N ILE A 316 27.64 18.83 -0.05
CA ILE A 316 26.65 18.81 -1.12
C ILE A 316 27.38 18.74 -2.46
N VAL A 317 27.30 17.59 -3.14
CA VAL A 317 27.79 17.39 -4.51
C VAL A 317 26.77 17.93 -5.50
N ARG A 318 25.50 17.59 -5.28
CA ARG A 318 24.40 17.97 -6.18
C ARG A 318 23.05 17.95 -5.49
N LYS A 319 22.27 19.01 -5.67
CA LYS A 319 20.89 19.07 -5.20
C LYS A 319 19.98 18.24 -6.10
N ALA A 320 18.98 17.61 -5.49
CA ALA A 320 17.99 16.83 -6.21
C ALA A 320 16.63 16.87 -5.53
N ALA A 321 15.61 16.32 -6.16
CA ALA A 321 14.31 16.12 -5.54
C ALA A 321 14.04 14.64 -5.41
N HIS A 322 13.78 14.18 -4.19
CA HIS A 322 13.22 12.86 -3.94
C HIS A 322 11.76 12.87 -4.38
N VAL A 323 11.41 12.06 -5.39
CA VAL A 323 10.11 12.12 -6.08
C VAL A 323 8.93 11.92 -5.11
N PRO A 324 8.95 10.94 -4.19
CA PRO A 324 7.89 10.82 -3.19
C PRO A 324 7.71 12.07 -2.32
N LEU A 325 8.81 12.77 -1.99
CA LEU A 325 8.79 13.94 -1.12
C LEU A 325 8.25 15.18 -1.85
N ILE A 326 8.76 15.48 -3.05
CA ILE A 326 8.34 16.69 -3.78
C ILE A 326 6.90 16.62 -4.30
N THR A 327 6.39 15.41 -4.55
CA THR A 327 5.00 15.20 -4.97
C THR A 327 4.01 15.10 -3.82
N LEU A 328 4.47 14.95 -2.57
CA LEU A 328 3.60 14.76 -1.41
C LEU A 328 2.52 15.85 -1.27
N PRO A 329 2.81 17.16 -1.37
CA PRO A 329 1.78 18.19 -1.26
C PRO A 329 0.69 18.05 -2.34
N PHE A 330 1.07 17.70 -3.57
CA PHE A 330 0.14 17.47 -4.66
C PHE A 330 -0.74 16.25 -4.38
N ARG A 331 -0.15 15.11 -4.02
CA ARG A 331 -0.87 13.87 -3.74
C ARG A 331 -1.86 14.04 -2.59
N MET A 332 -1.44 14.71 -1.51
CA MET A 332 -2.31 15.00 -0.36
C MET A 332 -3.47 15.92 -0.72
N ALA A 333 -3.24 16.97 -1.52
CA ALA A 333 -4.29 17.90 -1.93
C ALA A 333 -5.34 17.20 -2.81
N VAL A 334 -4.89 16.43 -3.81
CA VAL A 334 -5.78 15.67 -4.70
C VAL A 334 -6.62 14.67 -3.90
N VAL A 335 -5.98 13.86 -3.04
CA VAL A 335 -6.70 12.83 -2.28
C VAL A 335 -7.77 13.47 -1.38
N ARG A 336 -7.38 14.50 -0.62
CA ARG A 336 -8.30 15.21 0.31
C ARG A 336 -9.47 15.84 -0.43
N GLU A 337 -9.23 16.53 -1.54
CA GLU A 337 -10.31 17.14 -2.33
C GLU A 337 -11.35 16.10 -2.77
N GLN A 338 -10.91 14.93 -3.25
CA GLN A 338 -11.86 13.90 -3.68
C GLN A 338 -12.59 13.25 -2.48
N LEU A 339 -11.92 13.08 -1.33
CA LEU A 339 -12.58 12.62 -0.10
C LEU A 339 -13.67 13.62 0.35
N ASP A 340 -13.40 14.93 0.29
CA ASP A 340 -14.36 15.99 0.64
C ASP A 340 -15.57 16.00 -0.30
N LYS A 341 -15.38 15.56 -1.55
CA LYS A 341 -16.46 15.33 -2.53
C LYS A 341 -17.22 14.00 -2.31
N GLY A 342 -16.94 13.27 -1.23
CA GLY A 342 -17.58 12.01 -0.89
C GLY A 342 -17.09 10.80 -1.69
N ARG A 343 -15.99 10.95 -2.43
CA ARG A 343 -15.39 9.85 -3.22
C ARG A 343 -14.46 9.01 -2.36
N THR A 344 -14.19 7.80 -2.81
CA THR A 344 -13.33 6.83 -2.12
C THR A 344 -12.00 6.62 -2.85
N TRP A 345 -10.96 6.25 -2.11
CA TRP A 345 -9.65 5.93 -2.67
C TRP A 345 -9.23 4.50 -2.38
N CYS A 346 -8.63 3.91 -3.40
CA CYS A 346 -7.68 2.84 -3.25
C CYS A 346 -6.33 3.29 -3.76
N LEU A 347 -5.29 3.18 -2.94
CA LEU A 347 -3.96 3.68 -3.21
C LEU A 347 -3.02 2.48 -3.33
N GLY A 348 -2.39 2.34 -4.49
CA GLY A 348 -1.40 1.32 -4.76
C GLY A 348 -0.09 1.67 -4.08
N GLY A 349 0.39 0.75 -3.25
CA GLY A 349 1.52 0.93 -2.35
C GLY A 349 1.07 1.17 -0.91
N GLU A 350 2.01 1.65 -0.12
CA GLU A 350 1.85 1.89 1.31
C GLU A 350 2.18 3.36 1.64
N PRO A 351 1.65 3.91 2.74
CA PRO A 351 1.99 5.26 3.16
C PRO A 351 3.49 5.37 3.46
N ARG A 352 4.21 6.22 2.73
CA ARG A 352 5.64 6.49 2.91
C ARG A 352 5.90 7.74 3.76
N SER A 353 4.86 8.52 4.08
CA SER A 353 4.95 9.71 4.95
C SER A 353 4.00 9.67 6.15
N ALA A 354 4.23 10.55 7.12
CA ALA A 354 3.31 10.73 8.23
C ALA A 354 1.96 11.33 7.77
N GLU A 355 1.98 12.18 6.76
CA GLU A 355 0.79 12.82 6.19
C GLU A 355 -0.10 11.82 5.45
N GLU A 356 0.49 10.87 4.73
CA GLU A 356 -0.23 9.81 4.04
C GLU A 356 -0.83 8.80 5.01
N GLN A 357 -0.13 8.52 6.11
CA GLN A 357 -0.50 7.52 7.10
C GLN A 357 -1.89 7.77 7.72
N ILE A 358 -2.29 9.04 7.81
CA ILE A 358 -3.56 9.47 8.40
C ILE A 358 -4.70 9.56 7.37
N LEU A 359 -4.44 9.28 6.09
CA LEU A 359 -5.49 9.28 5.07
C LEU A 359 -6.47 8.12 5.31
N SER A 360 -7.76 8.47 5.35
CA SER A 360 -8.86 7.50 5.39
C SER A 360 -9.10 6.89 4.00
N ALA A 361 -8.07 6.25 3.45
CA ALA A 361 -8.05 5.56 2.17
C ALA A 361 -7.74 4.08 2.37
N ASN A 362 -8.10 3.25 1.40
CA ASN A 362 -7.63 1.87 1.35
C ASN A 362 -6.25 1.83 0.71
N TRP A 363 -5.30 1.17 1.36
CA TRP A 363 -3.96 0.92 0.85
C TRP A 363 -3.74 -0.56 0.65
N TRP A 364 -3.01 -0.94 -0.39
CA TRP A 364 -2.53 -2.31 -0.57
C TRP A 364 -1.07 -2.32 -1.00
N ARG A 365 -0.34 -3.28 -0.47
CA ARG A 365 0.98 -3.63 -0.98
C ARG A 365 0.83 -4.50 -2.21
N GLU A 366 1.48 -4.14 -3.31
CA GLU A 366 1.59 -5.03 -4.45
C GLU A 366 2.50 -6.21 -4.12
N CYS A 367 1.89 -7.36 -3.84
CA CYS A 367 2.60 -8.60 -3.60
C CYS A 367 2.68 -9.43 -4.88
N GLN A 368 1.68 -9.33 -5.77
CA GLN A 368 1.56 -10.09 -7.00
C GLN A 368 1.79 -11.60 -6.76
N ASN A 369 2.97 -12.12 -7.10
CA ASN A 369 3.37 -13.52 -6.93
C ASN A 369 4.42 -13.72 -5.81
N HIS A 370 4.65 -12.72 -4.97
CA HIS A 370 5.64 -12.71 -3.90
C HIS A 370 4.96 -12.39 -2.56
N PRO A 371 4.56 -13.40 -1.77
CA PRO A 371 3.86 -13.17 -0.50
C PRO A 371 4.73 -12.39 0.49
N TYR A 372 6.05 -12.54 0.39
CA TYR A 372 7.04 -11.90 1.23
C TYR A 372 6.96 -10.36 1.21
N TYR A 373 6.51 -9.75 0.11
CA TYR A 373 6.36 -8.28 0.05
C TYR A 373 5.33 -7.73 1.04
N ALA A 374 4.43 -8.57 1.55
CA ALA A 374 3.46 -8.21 2.59
C ALA A 374 4.08 -7.59 3.85
N PHE A 375 5.34 -7.93 4.19
CA PHE A 375 6.02 -7.39 5.37
C PHE A 375 6.11 -5.86 5.37
N ALA A 376 6.18 -5.23 4.18
CA ALA A 376 6.19 -3.79 4.01
C ALA A 376 4.83 -3.12 4.32
N GLY A 377 3.72 -3.86 4.26
CA GLY A 377 2.36 -3.34 4.43
C GLY A 377 1.85 -3.33 5.88
N HIS A 378 2.69 -3.66 6.86
CA HIS A 378 2.27 -3.84 8.26
C HIS A 378 1.79 -2.57 8.96
N LEU A 379 2.19 -1.40 8.46
CA LEU A 379 1.80 -0.11 8.98
C LEU A 379 0.72 0.57 8.10
N CYS A 380 -0.09 -0.21 7.36
CA CYS A 380 -1.31 0.27 6.67
C CYS A 380 -2.53 -0.65 6.93
N GLN A 381 -3.44 -0.88 5.99
CA GLN A 381 -4.53 -1.85 6.14
C GLN A 381 -4.04 -3.32 6.03
N ALA A 382 -2.74 -3.55 5.83
CA ALA A 382 -2.11 -4.85 5.63
C ALA A 382 -2.84 -5.68 4.56
N GLN A 383 -3.24 -5.04 3.47
CA GLN A 383 -3.77 -5.73 2.30
C GLN A 383 -2.64 -6.05 1.33
N ALA A 384 -2.69 -7.22 0.73
CA ALA A 384 -1.76 -7.68 -0.29
C ALA A 384 -2.49 -7.84 -1.61
N TYR A 385 -2.21 -6.97 -2.59
CA TYR A 385 -2.73 -7.12 -3.94
C TYR A 385 -2.01 -8.29 -4.62
N VAL A 386 -2.72 -9.41 -4.79
CA VAL A 386 -2.17 -10.67 -5.32
C VAL A 386 -2.38 -10.80 -6.83
N SER A 387 -1.74 -11.77 -7.48
CA SER A 387 -2.02 -12.07 -8.88
C SER A 387 -3.40 -12.70 -9.07
N SER A 388 -4.00 -12.55 -10.25
CA SER A 388 -5.34 -13.09 -10.52
C SER A 388 -5.42 -14.62 -10.62
N GLY A 389 -4.26 -15.31 -10.57
CA GLY A 389 -4.15 -16.77 -10.55
C GLY A 389 -3.73 -17.31 -9.19
N ALA A 390 -3.59 -16.46 -8.16
CA ALA A 390 -3.23 -16.90 -6.82
C ALA A 390 -4.27 -17.84 -6.25
N ASP A 391 -3.81 -18.97 -5.71
CA ASP A 391 -4.63 -20.00 -5.09
C ASP A 391 -4.65 -19.86 -3.56
N LEU A 392 -5.34 -20.79 -2.89
CA LEU A 392 -5.46 -20.78 -1.44
C LEU A 392 -4.12 -21.01 -0.72
N ALA A 393 -3.17 -21.73 -1.34
CA ALA A 393 -1.83 -21.91 -0.77
C ALA A 393 -1.08 -20.57 -0.78
N PHE A 394 -1.15 -19.83 -1.87
CA PHE A 394 -0.61 -18.47 -1.94
C PHE A 394 -1.26 -17.53 -0.91
N TYR A 395 -2.59 -17.62 -0.75
CA TYR A 395 -3.30 -16.84 0.27
C TYR A 395 -2.81 -17.17 1.68
N ARG A 396 -2.54 -18.45 1.95
CA ARG A 396 -1.99 -18.91 3.24
C ARG A 396 -0.62 -18.29 3.49
N ASP A 397 0.24 -18.23 2.48
CA ASP A 397 1.57 -17.62 2.60
C ASP A 397 1.51 -16.11 2.82
N VAL A 398 0.59 -15.41 2.16
CA VAL A 398 0.33 -13.98 2.40
C VAL A 398 -0.14 -13.74 3.85
N ILE A 399 -1.06 -14.57 4.35
CA ILE A 399 -1.54 -14.48 5.74
C ILE A 399 -0.43 -14.81 6.73
N ALA A 400 0.42 -15.80 6.44
CA ALA A 400 1.63 -16.12 7.22
C ALA A 400 2.56 -14.90 7.36
N CYS A 401 2.62 -14.06 6.33
CA CYS A 401 3.38 -12.82 6.34
C CYS A 401 2.66 -11.65 7.03
N GLY A 402 1.46 -11.83 7.59
CA GLY A 402 0.73 -10.78 8.32
C GLY A 402 -0.15 -9.86 7.46
N ALA A 403 -0.52 -10.30 6.25
CA ALA A 403 -1.39 -9.53 5.35
C ALA A 403 -2.63 -10.32 4.89
N LEU A 404 -3.68 -9.59 4.50
CA LEU A 404 -4.89 -10.14 3.90
C LEU A 404 -4.77 -10.09 2.37
N PRO A 405 -4.77 -11.23 1.64
CA PRO A 405 -4.81 -11.20 0.18
C PRO A 405 -6.09 -10.49 -0.29
N CYS A 406 -5.92 -9.54 -1.20
CA CYS A 406 -7.01 -8.82 -1.85
C CYS A 406 -6.83 -8.91 -3.37
N ARG A 407 -7.98 -8.93 -4.08
CA ARG A 407 -8.20 -9.06 -5.53
C ARG A 407 -8.94 -10.34 -5.91
N THR A 408 -10.00 -10.18 -6.70
CA THR A 408 -10.59 -11.24 -7.52
C THR A 408 -10.62 -10.82 -9.01
N ARG A 409 -11.14 -11.66 -9.92
CA ARG A 409 -11.34 -11.33 -11.34
C ARG A 409 -12.75 -11.70 -11.80
N VAL A 410 -13.20 -11.08 -12.88
CA VAL A 410 -14.50 -11.43 -13.50
C VAL A 410 -14.54 -12.93 -13.81
N GLY A 411 -15.60 -13.59 -13.36
CA GLY A 411 -15.83 -15.02 -13.58
C GLY A 411 -15.10 -15.96 -12.61
N VAL A 412 -14.32 -15.46 -11.66
CA VAL A 412 -13.70 -16.28 -10.60
C VAL A 412 -14.35 -16.01 -9.26
N MET A 413 -14.93 -17.06 -8.69
CA MET A 413 -15.47 -17.05 -7.34
C MET A 413 -14.45 -17.64 -6.37
N SER A 414 -14.36 -17.04 -5.19
CA SER A 414 -13.49 -17.50 -4.13
C SER A 414 -14.24 -17.32 -2.83
N ARG A 415 -14.77 -18.43 -2.30
CA ARG A 415 -15.53 -18.41 -1.04
C ARG A 415 -14.70 -17.83 0.11
N PHE A 416 -13.38 -18.06 0.09
CA PHE A 416 -12.48 -17.45 1.05
C PHE A 416 -12.53 -15.91 0.98
N LEU A 417 -12.36 -15.32 -0.22
CA LEU A 417 -12.39 -13.86 -0.39
C LEU A 417 -13.79 -13.28 -0.08
N GLU A 418 -14.85 -13.98 -0.50
CA GLU A 418 -16.24 -13.64 -0.18
C GLU A 418 -16.47 -13.53 1.34
N GLU A 419 -15.96 -14.49 2.11
CA GLU A 419 -16.13 -14.51 3.56
C GLU A 419 -15.17 -13.53 4.27
N ALA A 420 -13.98 -13.31 3.71
CA ALA A 420 -12.94 -12.46 4.28
C ALA A 420 -13.35 -10.99 4.25
N PHE A 421 -13.95 -10.54 3.15
CA PHE A 421 -14.36 -9.16 2.96
C PHE A 421 -15.85 -8.93 3.32
N PRO A 422 -16.25 -7.68 3.63
CA PRO A 422 -15.38 -6.57 4.01
C PRO A 422 -14.57 -6.88 5.28
N PHE A 423 -13.39 -6.28 5.43
CA PHE A 423 -12.49 -6.49 6.56
C PHE A 423 -12.01 -5.16 7.15
N THR A 424 -12.10 -5.02 8.48
CA THR A 424 -11.63 -3.82 9.21
C THR A 424 -10.53 -4.27 10.16
N LEU A 425 -9.27 -4.05 9.78
CA LEU A 425 -8.10 -4.51 10.55
C LEU A 425 -7.99 -3.79 11.90
N GLU A 426 -7.83 -4.55 12.98
CA GLU A 426 -7.59 -4.04 14.34
C GLU A 426 -6.21 -4.41 14.86
N SER A 427 -5.76 -5.63 14.59
CA SER A 427 -4.43 -6.12 14.94
C SER A 427 -4.01 -7.27 14.02
N LEU A 428 -2.72 -7.54 13.96
CA LEU A 428 -2.14 -8.62 13.18
C LEU A 428 -1.01 -9.28 13.96
N GLY A 429 -0.67 -10.50 13.58
CA GLY A 429 0.47 -11.22 14.12
C GLY A 429 1.00 -12.29 13.16
N ASP A 430 1.88 -13.15 13.68
CA ASP A 430 2.47 -14.26 12.91
C ASP A 430 1.38 -15.20 12.41
N GLY A 431 1.03 -15.10 11.12
CA GLY A 431 0.01 -15.95 10.51
C GLY A 431 -1.42 -15.69 10.97
N TRP A 432 -1.73 -14.48 11.44
CA TRP A 432 -3.12 -14.12 11.72
C TRP A 432 -3.42 -12.63 11.55
N LEU A 433 -4.66 -12.34 11.17
CA LEU A 433 -5.23 -11.00 11.17
C LEU A 433 -6.52 -11.00 11.97
N ARG A 434 -6.67 -10.00 12.84
CA ARG A 434 -7.88 -9.75 13.59
C ARG A 434 -8.52 -8.46 13.09
N GLY A 435 -9.74 -8.58 12.63
CA GLY A 435 -10.63 -7.47 12.39
C GLY A 435 -11.81 -7.45 13.35
N ARG A 436 -12.62 -6.40 13.25
CA ARG A 436 -13.72 -6.10 14.19
C ARG A 436 -14.64 -7.27 14.52
N ASN A 437 -14.97 -8.08 13.52
CA ASN A 437 -15.92 -9.20 13.65
C ASN A 437 -15.33 -10.52 13.11
N LYS A 438 -14.04 -10.55 12.78
CA LYS A 438 -13.40 -11.65 12.05
C LYS A 438 -11.98 -11.89 12.56
N LEU A 439 -11.62 -13.15 12.75
CA LEU A 439 -10.24 -13.60 12.84
C LEU A 439 -9.95 -14.46 11.61
N ILE A 440 -8.81 -14.24 10.97
CA ILE A 440 -8.30 -15.08 9.87
C ILE A 440 -6.93 -15.57 10.30
N THR A 441 -6.68 -16.87 10.28
CA THR A 441 -5.41 -17.43 10.74
C THR A 441 -4.98 -18.70 10.01
N THR A 442 -3.66 -18.88 9.95
CA THR A 442 -2.96 -20.06 9.46
C THR A 442 -2.26 -20.83 10.59
N ARG A 443 -2.45 -20.40 11.84
CA ARG A 443 -1.84 -20.94 13.05
C ARG A 443 -2.90 -21.39 14.06
N SER A 444 -2.73 -22.58 14.62
CA SER A 444 -3.50 -23.00 15.78
C SER A 444 -3.11 -22.18 17.00
N GLY A 445 -4.06 -21.92 17.90
CA GLY A 445 -3.77 -21.20 19.13
C GLY A 445 -5.02 -20.75 19.87
N MET A 446 -4.78 -20.13 21.02
CA MET A 446 -5.82 -19.50 21.81
C MET A 446 -5.99 -18.04 21.37
N PHE A 447 -7.20 -17.69 20.95
CA PHE A 447 -7.55 -16.33 20.56
C PHE A 447 -8.63 -15.78 21.48
N THR A 448 -8.50 -14.52 21.88
CA THR A 448 -9.49 -13.85 22.72
C THR A 448 -10.49 -13.08 21.87
N TRP A 449 -11.74 -13.06 22.29
CA TRP A 449 -12.85 -12.30 21.73
C TRP A 449 -13.42 -11.42 22.83
N SER A 450 -14.25 -10.47 22.43
CA SER A 450 -14.98 -9.68 23.42
C SER A 450 -15.91 -10.61 24.23
N PRO A 451 -15.99 -10.47 25.57
CA PRO A 451 -16.80 -11.38 26.40
C PRO A 451 -18.31 -11.41 26.08
N ASP A 452 -18.82 -10.43 25.33
CA ASP A 452 -20.21 -10.39 24.86
C ASP A 452 -20.47 -11.34 23.66
N ILE A 453 -19.40 -11.87 23.04
CA ILE A 453 -19.49 -12.85 21.97
C ILE A 453 -19.47 -14.25 22.59
N THR A 454 -20.62 -14.92 22.55
CA THR A 454 -20.81 -16.27 23.14
C THR A 454 -20.73 -17.38 22.11
N GLN A 455 -20.90 -17.06 20.82
CA GLN A 455 -20.84 -18.01 19.72
C GLN A 455 -20.13 -17.42 18.51
N VAL A 456 -19.40 -18.28 17.80
CA VAL A 456 -18.72 -17.94 16.56
C VAL A 456 -19.00 -18.98 15.49
N ARG A 457 -18.97 -18.53 14.23
CA ARG A 457 -18.95 -19.39 13.05
C ARG A 457 -17.49 -19.62 12.66
N VAL A 458 -17.07 -20.88 12.59
CA VAL A 458 -15.70 -21.29 12.22
C VAL A 458 -15.74 -21.91 10.83
N LEU A 459 -15.01 -21.32 9.90
CA LEU A 459 -14.85 -21.74 8.51
C LEU A 459 -13.44 -22.23 8.30
N THR A 460 -13.28 -23.44 7.79
CA THR A 460 -11.99 -24.02 7.43
C THR A 460 -11.92 -24.20 5.93
N PHE A 461 -10.89 -23.62 5.31
CA PHE A 461 -10.64 -23.69 3.88
C PHE A 461 -9.39 -24.55 3.64
N HIS A 462 -9.54 -25.65 2.91
CA HIS A 462 -8.43 -26.53 2.52
C HIS A 462 -8.02 -26.31 1.06
N GLY A 463 -6.72 -26.39 0.77
CA GLY A 463 -6.19 -26.23 -0.60
C GLY A 463 -6.75 -27.23 -1.62
N SER A 464 -7.29 -28.38 -1.17
CA SER A 464 -7.94 -29.39 -2.00
C SER A 464 -9.40 -29.10 -2.33
N GLY A 465 -9.92 -27.90 -2.00
CA GLY A 465 -11.32 -27.52 -2.22
C GLY A 465 -12.30 -28.02 -1.16
N GLY A 466 -11.80 -28.62 -0.07
CA GLY A 466 -12.60 -29.00 1.08
C GLY A 466 -12.92 -27.79 1.95
N GLU A 467 -14.18 -27.60 2.29
CA GLU A 467 -14.64 -26.54 3.18
C GLU A 467 -15.46 -27.15 4.32
N HIS A 468 -15.16 -26.75 5.54
CA HIS A 468 -15.88 -27.21 6.72
C HIS A 468 -16.35 -26.02 7.53
N GLU A 469 -17.60 -26.09 7.98
CA GLU A 469 -18.25 -25.04 8.75
C GLU A 469 -18.80 -25.62 10.05
N THR A 470 -18.51 -24.94 11.16
CA THR A 470 -19.05 -25.28 12.48
C THR A 470 -19.43 -24.04 13.25
N ILE A 471 -20.25 -24.23 14.27
CA ILE A 471 -20.51 -23.22 15.30
C ILE A 471 -19.77 -23.67 16.55
N ALA A 472 -18.92 -22.79 17.09
CA ALA A 472 -18.18 -23.06 18.31
C ALA A 472 -18.60 -22.06 19.42
N PRO A 473 -18.75 -22.52 20.67
CA PRO A 473 -18.93 -21.61 21.80
C PRO A 473 -17.62 -20.88 22.09
N VAL A 474 -17.73 -19.64 22.53
CA VAL A 474 -16.63 -18.89 23.16
C VAL A 474 -16.80 -19.04 24.66
N ASN A 475 -15.71 -19.32 25.39
CA ASN A 475 -15.81 -19.49 26.84
C ASN A 475 -16.11 -18.17 27.57
N ASP A 476 -16.47 -18.24 28.85
CA ASP A 476 -16.87 -17.08 29.66
C ASP A 476 -15.77 -16.00 29.82
N GLN A 477 -14.51 -16.34 29.48
CA GLN A 477 -13.37 -15.41 29.46
C GLN A 477 -13.13 -14.80 28.08
N GLY A 478 -14.00 -15.05 27.11
CA GLY A 478 -13.84 -14.63 25.72
C GLY A 478 -12.80 -15.45 24.96
N ALA A 479 -12.24 -16.52 25.53
CA ALA A 479 -11.19 -17.30 24.89
C ALA A 479 -11.77 -18.43 24.00
N LEU A 480 -11.15 -18.59 22.83
CA LEU A 480 -11.48 -19.57 21.81
C LEU A 480 -10.22 -20.30 21.37
N GLN A 481 -10.19 -21.62 21.56
CA GLN A 481 -9.19 -22.48 20.94
C GLN A 481 -9.53 -22.61 19.45
N VAL A 482 -8.58 -22.27 18.60
CA VAL A 482 -8.69 -22.43 17.14
C VAL A 482 -7.65 -23.45 16.70
N ASP A 483 -8.11 -24.53 16.11
CA ASP A 483 -7.25 -25.55 15.52
C ASP A 483 -7.22 -25.36 14.00
N VAL A 484 -6.02 -25.12 13.46
CA VAL A 484 -5.79 -24.95 12.02
C VAL A 484 -5.18 -26.24 11.47
N PRO A 485 -5.93 -27.02 10.66
CA PRO A 485 -5.36 -28.18 9.99
C PRO A 485 -4.18 -27.81 9.10
N ASN A 486 -3.29 -28.77 8.85
CA ASN A 486 -2.13 -28.53 8.00
C ASN A 486 -2.57 -28.06 6.59
N GLY A 487 -1.93 -26.99 6.10
CA GLY A 487 -2.25 -26.39 4.80
C GLY A 487 -3.59 -25.66 4.71
N ALA A 488 -4.34 -25.52 5.80
CA ALA A 488 -5.64 -24.84 5.79
C ALA A 488 -5.53 -23.35 6.16
N ILE A 489 -6.59 -22.59 5.86
CA ILE A 489 -6.86 -21.29 6.48
C ILE A 489 -8.13 -21.45 7.31
N VAL A 490 -8.12 -20.93 8.55
CA VAL A 490 -9.32 -20.86 9.37
C VAL A 490 -9.77 -19.41 9.50
N MET A 491 -11.06 -19.20 9.33
CA MET A 491 -11.73 -17.94 9.60
C MET A 491 -12.77 -18.12 10.68
N VAL A 492 -12.73 -17.27 11.69
CA VAL A 492 -13.71 -17.23 12.77
C VAL A 492 -14.49 -15.93 12.66
N LYS A 493 -15.82 -16.01 12.59
CA LYS A 493 -16.72 -14.86 12.48
C LYS A 493 -17.59 -14.78 13.72
N SER A 494 -17.68 -13.60 14.34
CA SER A 494 -18.59 -13.39 15.47
C SER A 494 -20.04 -13.52 15.01
N LEU A 495 -20.82 -14.35 15.71
CA LEU A 495 -22.27 -14.33 15.59
C LEU A 495 -22.76 -13.32 16.61
N LYS A 496 -23.02 -12.08 16.18
CA LYS A 496 -23.71 -11.13 17.07
C LYS A 496 -25.06 -11.74 17.42
N ARG A 497 -25.44 -11.75 18.71
CA ARG A 497 -26.87 -11.75 19.05
C ARG A 497 -27.45 -10.51 18.37
N GLU A 498 -28.38 -10.70 17.43
CA GLU A 498 -29.35 -9.65 17.18
C GLU A 498 -29.93 -9.29 18.55
N LYS A 499 -29.72 -8.05 19.00
CA LYS A 499 -30.47 -7.56 20.15
C LYS A 499 -31.94 -7.64 19.72
N GLN A 500 -32.67 -8.58 20.31
CA GLN A 500 -34.13 -8.61 20.28
C GLN A 500 -34.68 -7.30 20.84
#